data_AF-A0A7C5XS46-F1
#
_entry.id   AF-A0A7C5XS46-F1
#
_cell.length_a   1.000
_cell.length_b   1.000
_cell.length_c   1.000
_cell.angle_alpha   90.00
_cell.angle_beta   90.00
_cell.angle_gamma   90.00
#
_symmetry.space_group_name_H-M   'P 1'
#
loop_
_entity.id
_entity.type
_entity.pdbx_description
1 polymer ?
#
loop_
_entity_poly.entity_id
_entity_poly.type
_entity_poly.pdbx_seq_one_letter_code
_entity_poly.pdbx_strand_id
1 'polypeptide(L)'
;MTAVKEGLRTLDKDALLTREGMVYVVFTNYNPPGYRFAYLKYVYTGKGIWRGYERALKRYGVHNVLKLSQEFLFEPCYGVSFPVVRLSEVVKAFRPLEALRDLVRGNALPQVALELIQLLGSEGLGVGGSYMLGIQHEGSDIDLVVYGQRKAFDVLESFEGGEVDRQWLVEAAENYGLEAEEVRELYSVKLRGVYRGLKYSIGFVDPRPKGYCK
;
A
#
# COMPACT_ATOMS: atom_id res chain seq x y z
N MET A 1 -13.45 14.53 -14.08
CA MET A 1 -12.70 15.13 -12.95
C MET A 1 -13.69 15.40 -11.84
N THR A 2 -13.70 14.58 -10.79
CA THR A 2 -14.61 14.79 -9.66
C THR A 2 -13.80 15.39 -8.53
N ALA A 3 -14.05 16.66 -8.22
CA ALA A 3 -13.52 17.30 -7.02
C ALA A 3 -13.85 16.42 -5.81
N VAL A 4 -12.85 16.13 -4.98
CA VAL A 4 -13.03 15.35 -3.76
C VAL A 4 -13.82 16.21 -2.77
N LYS A 5 -15.15 16.02 -2.78
CA LYS A 5 -16.10 16.67 -1.87
C LYS A 5 -15.94 16.11 -0.46
N GLU A 6 -16.36 16.89 0.53
CA GLU A 6 -16.69 16.42 1.88
C GLU A 6 -17.40 15.05 1.78
N GLY A 7 -16.83 14.01 2.41
CA GLY A 7 -17.38 12.65 2.37
C GLY A 7 -16.55 11.59 1.63
N LEU A 8 -15.33 11.89 1.17
CA LEU A 8 -14.42 10.87 0.64
C LEU A 8 -14.22 9.74 1.67
N ARG A 9 -14.72 8.54 1.44
CA ARG A 9 -14.39 7.38 2.28
C ARG A 9 -13.19 6.64 1.71
N THR A 10 -12.24 6.36 2.57
CA THR A 10 -11.02 5.59 2.28
C THR A 10 -10.95 4.36 3.16
N LEU A 11 -10.24 3.36 2.68
CA LEU A 11 -9.83 2.18 3.44
C LEU A 11 -8.31 2.14 3.55
N ASP A 12 -7.80 1.27 4.42
CA ASP A 12 -6.38 0.93 4.44
C ASP A 12 -5.92 0.53 3.03
N LYS A 13 -4.68 0.90 2.69
CA LYS A 13 -4.03 0.72 1.38
C LYS A 13 -4.56 1.58 0.23
N ASP A 14 -5.60 2.39 0.43
CA ASP A 14 -5.92 3.45 -0.54
C ASP A 14 -4.77 4.47 -0.61
N ALA A 15 -4.64 5.14 -1.76
CA ALA A 15 -3.68 6.23 -1.91
C ALA A 15 -4.38 7.54 -2.29
N LEU A 16 -3.82 8.66 -1.84
CA LEU A 16 -4.34 10.01 -2.04
C LEU A 16 -3.26 10.87 -2.69
N LEU A 17 -3.61 11.52 -3.79
CA LEU A 17 -2.74 12.49 -4.48
C LEU A 17 -3.20 13.90 -4.13
N THR A 18 -2.26 14.75 -3.71
CA THR A 18 -2.50 16.17 -3.43
C THR A 18 -2.25 17.05 -4.65
N ARG A 19 -2.68 18.32 -4.59
CA ARG A 19 -2.44 19.32 -5.65
C ARG A 19 -0.96 19.51 -5.96
N GLU A 20 -0.10 19.32 -4.97
CA GLU A 20 1.35 19.51 -5.03
C GLU A 20 2.07 18.29 -5.61
N GLY A 21 1.35 17.26 -6.05
CA GLY A 21 1.95 16.05 -6.60
C GLY A 21 2.54 15.12 -5.54
N MET A 22 2.07 15.20 -4.29
CA MET A 22 2.46 14.28 -3.23
C MET A 22 1.48 13.11 -3.15
N VAL A 23 2.00 11.90 -2.94
CA VAL A 23 1.18 10.69 -2.79
C VAL A 23 1.28 10.17 -1.37
N TYR A 24 0.13 10.11 -0.71
CA TYR A 24 -0.04 9.58 0.63
C TYR A 24 -0.71 8.21 0.58
N VAL A 25 -0.31 7.28 1.45
CA VAL A 25 -0.97 5.99 1.62
C VAL A 25 -1.73 5.96 2.94
N VAL A 26 -3.03 5.67 2.86
CA VAL A 26 -3.92 5.51 4.00
C VAL A 26 -3.58 4.20 4.70
N PHE A 27 -3.43 4.24 6.04
CA PHE A 27 -3.03 3.07 6.84
C PHE A 27 -4.12 2.59 7.82
N THR A 28 -5.36 3.05 7.65
CA THR A 28 -6.48 2.68 8.50
C THR A 28 -7.84 2.90 7.84
N ASN A 29 -8.86 2.20 8.33
CA ASN A 29 -10.25 2.37 7.92
C ASN A 29 -10.99 3.48 8.69
N TYR A 30 -10.35 4.14 9.66
CA TYR A 30 -10.95 5.28 10.36
C TYR A 30 -10.94 6.53 9.47
N ASN A 31 -12.10 7.17 9.35
CA ASN A 31 -12.31 8.31 8.46
C ASN A 31 -12.70 9.58 9.25
N PRO A 32 -11.74 10.30 9.85
CA PRO A 32 -12.04 11.57 10.53
C PRO A 32 -12.59 12.63 9.57
N PRO A 33 -13.36 13.61 10.07
CA PRO A 33 -13.77 14.75 9.24
C PRO A 33 -12.55 15.61 8.88
N GLY A 34 -12.41 15.98 7.60
CA GLY A 34 -11.42 16.96 7.14
C GLY A 34 -10.02 16.44 6.81
N TYR A 35 -9.58 15.29 7.33
CA TYR A 35 -8.24 14.72 7.05
C TYR A 35 -8.24 13.19 7.05
N ARG A 36 -7.18 12.56 6.56
CA ARG A 36 -6.99 11.10 6.60
C ARG A 36 -5.67 10.76 7.27
N PHE A 37 -5.69 9.70 8.06
CA PHE A 37 -4.50 9.04 8.58
C PHE A 37 -3.75 8.40 7.41
N ALA A 38 -2.70 9.07 6.96
CA ALA A 38 -1.93 8.66 5.81
C ALA A 38 -0.49 9.12 5.94
N TYR A 39 0.46 8.31 5.46
CA TYR A 39 1.86 8.69 5.42
C TYR A 39 2.29 9.02 3.99
N LEU A 40 3.16 10.01 3.84
CA LEU A 40 3.76 10.43 2.58
C LEU A 40 4.64 9.30 2.05
N LYS A 41 4.30 8.78 0.88
CA LYS A 41 5.01 7.68 0.23
C LYS A 41 5.84 8.16 -0.95
N TYR A 42 5.29 9.04 -1.79
CA TYR A 42 5.99 9.55 -2.97
C TYR A 42 5.90 11.07 -3.09
N VAL A 43 6.99 11.67 -3.58
CA VAL A 43 7.07 13.10 -3.93
C VAL A 43 7.45 13.20 -5.40
N TYR A 44 6.72 13.99 -6.17
CA TYR A 44 7.06 14.24 -7.57
C TYR A 44 8.24 15.22 -7.67
N THR A 45 9.38 14.76 -8.21
CA THR A 45 10.59 15.58 -8.44
C THR A 45 10.87 15.80 -9.93
N GLY A 46 10.11 15.14 -10.80
CA GLY A 46 10.33 15.10 -12.25
C GLY A 46 11.53 14.23 -12.68
N LYS A 47 12.29 13.66 -11.74
CA LYS A 47 13.53 12.90 -12.00
C LYS A 47 13.53 11.50 -11.40
N GLY A 48 12.63 11.21 -10.46
CA GLY A 48 12.62 9.93 -9.78
C GLY A 48 12.27 8.75 -10.70
N ILE A 49 12.77 7.56 -10.35
CA ILE A 49 12.64 6.34 -11.18
C ILE A 49 11.19 5.84 -11.30
N TRP A 50 10.29 6.25 -10.40
CA TRP A 50 8.86 5.98 -10.49
C TRP A 50 8.17 7.05 -11.33
N ARG A 51 8.54 7.14 -12.63
CA ARG A 51 7.98 8.10 -13.60
C ARG A 51 8.00 9.56 -13.10
N GLY A 52 9.13 10.00 -12.56
CA GLY A 52 9.33 11.34 -12.00
C GLY A 52 9.07 11.42 -10.49
N TYR A 53 8.57 10.37 -9.86
CA TYR A 53 8.39 10.31 -8.40
C TYR A 53 9.58 9.66 -7.68
N GLU A 54 9.89 10.18 -6.49
CA GLU A 54 10.83 9.59 -5.54
C GLU A 54 10.09 9.11 -4.29
N ARG A 55 10.60 8.05 -3.65
CA ARG A 55 10.06 7.60 -2.36
C ARG A 55 10.49 8.57 -1.26
N ALA A 56 9.53 9.10 -0.53
CA ALA A 56 9.80 9.86 0.70
C ALA A 56 10.37 8.94 1.80
N LEU A 57 9.91 7.68 1.83
CA LEU A 57 10.40 6.63 2.72
C LEU A 57 11.29 5.66 1.95
N LYS A 58 12.61 5.73 2.15
CA LYS A 58 13.56 4.76 1.58
C LYS A 58 13.41 3.39 2.22
N ARG A 59 13.22 3.33 3.54
CA ARG A 59 12.99 2.11 4.32
C ARG A 59 11.69 2.25 5.12
N TYR A 60 10.78 1.29 4.98
CA TYR A 60 9.50 1.31 5.70
C TYR A 60 9.70 1.01 7.19
N GLY A 61 8.91 1.65 8.04
CA GLY A 61 8.94 1.46 9.49
C GLY A 61 8.53 2.72 10.23
N VAL A 62 7.86 2.58 11.37
CA VAL A 62 7.29 3.71 12.12
C VAL A 62 8.38 4.73 12.48
N HIS A 63 9.56 4.27 12.88
CA HIS A 63 10.73 5.10 13.18
C HIS A 63 11.20 5.98 12.01
N ASN A 64 10.98 5.54 10.77
CA ASN A 64 11.30 6.33 9.59
C ASN A 64 10.15 7.26 9.19
N VAL A 65 8.89 6.87 9.43
CA VAL A 65 7.71 7.74 9.23
C VAL A 65 7.81 8.98 10.13
N LEU A 66 8.23 8.81 11.38
CA LEU A 66 8.42 9.92 12.33
C LEU A 66 9.48 10.94 11.89
N LYS A 67 10.36 10.58 10.95
CA LYS A 67 11.40 11.46 10.39
C LYS A 67 10.96 12.19 9.13
N LEU A 68 9.77 11.88 8.60
CA LEU A 68 9.26 12.54 7.40
C LEU A 68 8.86 13.98 7.70
N SER A 69 9.16 14.87 6.75
CA SER A 69 8.63 16.22 6.74
C SER A 69 7.19 16.21 6.22
N GLN A 70 6.25 15.77 7.06
CA GLN A 70 4.81 15.78 6.80
C GLN A 70 4.06 16.26 8.05
N GLU A 71 2.77 16.57 7.89
CA GLU A 71 1.94 16.97 9.03
C GLU A 71 1.63 15.79 9.96
N PHE A 72 1.75 16.05 11.26
CA PHE A 72 1.27 15.17 12.32
C PHE A 72 0.22 15.90 13.16
N LEU A 73 -0.94 15.28 13.38
CA LEU A 73 -2.04 15.84 14.14
C LEU A 73 -2.30 14.99 15.39
N PHE A 74 -2.40 15.66 16.55
CA PHE A 74 -2.73 14.99 17.81
C PHE A 74 -4.21 14.57 17.82
N GLU A 75 -4.46 13.29 18.08
CA GLU A 75 -5.80 12.72 18.14
C GLU A 75 -6.26 12.46 19.57
N PRO A 76 -7.18 13.26 20.12
CA PRO A 76 -7.63 13.09 21.51
C PRO A 76 -8.24 11.72 21.79
N CYS A 77 -8.91 11.10 20.81
CA CYS A 77 -9.53 9.78 20.98
C CYS A 77 -8.52 8.64 21.14
N TYR A 78 -7.27 8.84 20.71
CA TYR A 78 -6.22 7.82 20.77
C TYR A 78 -5.04 8.26 21.65
N GLY A 79 -5.00 9.52 22.07
CA GLY A 79 -3.94 10.07 22.92
C GLY A 79 -2.56 10.15 22.25
N VAL A 80 -2.50 10.17 20.91
CA VAL A 80 -1.23 10.17 20.15
C VAL A 80 -1.37 10.96 18.85
N SER A 81 -0.24 11.47 18.34
CA SER A 81 -0.19 12.14 17.05
C SER A 81 -0.02 11.14 15.91
N PHE A 82 -0.80 11.32 14.85
CA PHE A 82 -0.71 10.51 13.65
C PHE A 82 -0.26 11.35 12.46
N PRO A 83 0.45 10.75 11.48
CA PRO A 83 0.67 11.40 10.21
C PRO A 83 -0.64 11.51 9.44
N VAL A 84 -0.89 12.70 8.88
CA VAL A 84 -2.15 13.01 8.21
C VAL A 84 -1.95 13.71 6.87
N VAL A 85 -3.00 13.64 6.05
CA VAL A 85 -3.19 14.51 4.88
C VAL A 85 -4.55 15.18 4.96
N ARG A 86 -4.62 16.48 4.68
CA ARG A 86 -5.87 17.24 4.71
C ARG A 86 -6.67 16.96 3.46
N LEU A 87 -7.96 16.63 3.61
CA LEU A 87 -8.85 16.39 2.47
C LEU A 87 -8.96 17.60 1.55
N SER A 88 -8.79 18.81 2.09
CA SER A 88 -8.74 20.06 1.33
C SER A 88 -7.58 20.13 0.33
N GLU A 89 -6.56 19.28 0.45
CA GLU A 89 -5.39 19.22 -0.46
C GLU A 89 -5.52 18.10 -1.49
N VAL A 90 -6.38 17.10 -1.22
CA VAL A 90 -6.53 15.89 -2.04
C VAL A 90 -7.29 16.21 -3.33
N VAL A 91 -6.69 15.84 -4.47
CA VAL A 91 -7.31 15.98 -5.80
C VAL A 91 -7.77 14.65 -6.38
N LYS A 92 -7.20 13.53 -5.93
CA LYS A 92 -7.54 12.20 -6.44
C LYS A 92 -7.30 11.14 -5.38
N ALA A 93 -8.21 10.17 -5.32
CA ALA A 93 -8.03 8.93 -4.58
C ALA A 93 -7.81 7.76 -5.54
N PHE A 94 -6.98 6.82 -5.14
CA PHE A 94 -6.70 5.56 -5.84
C PHE A 94 -7.11 4.41 -4.92
N ARG A 95 -7.88 3.47 -5.48
CA ARG A 95 -8.39 2.31 -4.75
C ARG A 95 -7.87 1.02 -5.36
N PRO A 96 -7.35 0.07 -4.56
CA PRO A 96 -6.76 -1.15 -5.10
C PRO A 96 -7.69 -1.99 -5.98
N LEU A 97 -8.97 -2.11 -5.62
CA LEU A 97 -9.97 -2.88 -6.40
C LEU A 97 -10.23 -2.24 -7.78
N GLU A 98 -10.39 -0.92 -7.81
CA GLU A 98 -10.59 -0.16 -9.06
C GLU A 98 -9.34 -0.25 -9.94
N ALA A 99 -8.16 -0.15 -9.33
CA ALA A 99 -6.89 -0.24 -10.03
C ALA A 99 -6.66 -1.61 -10.68
N LEU A 100 -6.93 -2.72 -9.99
CA LEU A 100 -6.81 -4.05 -10.60
C LEU A 100 -7.72 -4.16 -11.83
N ARG A 101 -8.99 -3.76 -11.72
CA ARG A 101 -9.95 -3.80 -12.83
C ARG A 101 -9.43 -3.01 -14.04
N ASP A 102 -8.94 -1.80 -13.80
CA ASP A 102 -8.50 -0.91 -14.87
C ASP A 102 -7.19 -1.40 -15.51
N LEU A 103 -6.26 -1.93 -14.71
CA LEU A 103 -5.01 -2.53 -15.17
C LEU A 103 -5.23 -3.80 -16.02
N VAL A 104 -6.16 -4.68 -15.62
CA VAL A 104 -6.54 -5.87 -16.39
C VAL A 104 -7.19 -5.47 -17.71
N ARG A 105 -8.14 -4.53 -17.69
CA ARG A 105 -8.79 -4.04 -18.92
C ARG A 105 -7.79 -3.39 -19.89
N GLY A 106 -6.80 -2.69 -19.36
CA GLY A 106 -5.76 -2.03 -20.14
C GLY A 106 -4.58 -2.91 -20.56
N ASN A 107 -4.58 -4.21 -20.21
CA ASN A 107 -3.44 -5.11 -20.40
C ASN A 107 -2.11 -4.52 -19.88
N ALA A 108 -2.17 -3.84 -18.72
CA ALA A 108 -1.06 -3.06 -18.17
C ALA A 108 -0.27 -3.80 -17.07
N LEU A 109 -0.56 -5.08 -16.85
CA LEU A 109 0.14 -5.96 -15.92
C LEU A 109 1.09 -6.90 -16.68
N PRO A 110 2.25 -7.25 -16.11
CA PRO A 110 3.08 -8.33 -16.63
C PRO A 110 2.32 -9.66 -16.62
N GLN A 111 2.63 -10.54 -17.56
CA GLN A 111 2.01 -11.86 -17.66
C GLN A 111 2.12 -12.66 -16.35
N VAL A 112 3.29 -12.63 -15.70
CA VAL A 112 3.52 -13.29 -14.41
C VAL A 112 2.61 -12.76 -13.30
N ALA A 113 2.30 -11.46 -13.30
CA ALA A 113 1.38 -10.87 -12.33
C ALA A 113 -0.06 -11.35 -12.57
N LEU A 114 -0.48 -11.45 -13.84
CA LEU A 114 -1.80 -11.98 -14.21
C LEU A 114 -1.96 -13.44 -13.79
N GLU A 115 -0.94 -14.26 -13.98
CA GLU A 115 -0.92 -15.66 -13.52
C GLU A 115 -1.08 -15.76 -11.99
N LEU A 116 -0.34 -14.92 -11.25
CA LEU A 116 -0.46 -14.86 -9.79
C LEU A 116 -1.87 -14.42 -9.35
N ILE A 117 -2.44 -13.41 -10.01
CA ILE A 117 -3.80 -12.94 -9.74
C ILE A 117 -4.84 -14.03 -10.04
N GLN A 118 -4.67 -14.79 -11.12
CA GLN A 118 -5.54 -15.92 -11.46
C GLN A 118 -5.46 -17.03 -10.41
N LEU A 119 -4.24 -17.37 -9.95
CA LEU A 119 -4.01 -18.36 -8.91
C LEU A 119 -4.72 -17.98 -7.59
N LEU A 120 -4.67 -16.69 -7.23
CA LEU A 120 -5.30 -16.17 -6.01
C LEU A 120 -6.80 -15.95 -6.16
N GLY A 121 -7.31 -15.88 -7.40
CA GLY A 121 -8.69 -15.51 -7.75
C GLY A 121 -8.95 -14.01 -7.62
N SER A 122 -9.56 -13.41 -8.65
CA SER A 122 -9.69 -11.95 -8.77
C SER A 122 -10.80 -11.31 -7.92
N GLU A 123 -11.82 -12.08 -7.49
CA GLU A 123 -12.89 -11.54 -6.65
C GLU A 123 -12.35 -11.13 -5.27
N GLY A 124 -12.61 -9.88 -4.88
CA GLY A 124 -12.08 -9.31 -3.62
C GLY A 124 -10.58 -9.04 -3.64
N LEU A 125 -9.91 -9.12 -4.78
CA LEU A 125 -8.49 -8.81 -4.92
C LEU A 125 -8.29 -7.43 -5.55
N GLY A 126 -7.31 -6.68 -5.06
CA GLY A 126 -6.89 -5.38 -5.58
C GLY A 126 -5.38 -5.32 -5.78
N VAL A 127 -4.93 -4.29 -6.48
CA VAL A 127 -3.50 -3.99 -6.69
C VAL A 127 -3.20 -2.63 -6.08
N GLY A 128 -2.21 -2.57 -5.19
CA GLY A 128 -1.70 -1.36 -4.57
C GLY A 128 -0.41 -0.87 -5.23
N GLY A 129 0.39 -0.13 -4.46
CA GLY A 129 1.77 0.17 -4.85
C GLY A 129 1.91 1.05 -6.09
N SER A 130 3.03 0.90 -6.78
CA SER A 130 3.35 1.68 -7.97
C SER A 130 2.44 1.36 -9.16
N TYR A 131 1.97 0.12 -9.28
CA TYR A 131 1.01 -0.29 -10.31
C TYR A 131 -0.34 0.42 -10.16
N MET A 132 -0.87 0.52 -8.93
CA MET A 132 -2.10 1.27 -8.66
C MET A 132 -2.02 2.73 -9.11
N LEU A 133 -0.84 3.33 -8.93
CA LEU A 133 -0.58 4.73 -9.22
C LEU A 133 -0.20 4.96 -10.69
N GLY A 134 0.09 3.90 -11.45
CA GLY A 134 0.59 3.98 -12.83
C GLY A 134 2.04 4.49 -12.93
N ILE A 135 2.82 4.37 -11.86
CA ILE A 135 4.20 4.87 -11.74
C ILE A 135 5.25 3.75 -11.66
N GLN A 136 4.85 2.52 -11.95
CA GLN A 136 5.74 1.35 -11.96
C GLN A 136 6.88 1.50 -12.98
N HIS A 137 7.98 0.81 -12.68
CA HIS A 137 9.13 0.58 -13.54
C HIS A 137 9.48 -0.92 -13.54
N GLU A 138 10.48 -1.35 -14.32
CA GLU A 138 10.83 -2.77 -14.52
C GLU A 138 11.12 -3.56 -13.23
N GLY A 139 11.71 -2.91 -12.22
CA GLY A 139 11.98 -3.51 -10.91
C GLY A 139 10.88 -3.29 -9.87
N SER A 140 9.66 -2.95 -10.28
CA SER A 140 8.54 -2.78 -9.35
C SER A 140 7.93 -4.12 -8.93
N ASP A 141 7.80 -4.31 -7.63
CA ASP A 141 7.02 -5.40 -7.04
C ASP A 141 5.53 -5.24 -7.36
N ILE A 142 4.78 -6.34 -7.30
CA ILE A 142 3.32 -6.33 -7.29
C ILE A 142 2.79 -6.34 -5.86
N ASP A 143 2.15 -5.26 -5.43
CA ASP A 143 1.48 -5.16 -4.14
C ASP A 143 0.02 -5.59 -4.31
N LEU A 144 -0.36 -6.75 -3.77
CA LEU A 144 -1.73 -7.27 -3.81
C LEU A 144 -2.46 -6.96 -2.50
N VAL A 145 -3.74 -6.64 -2.60
CA VAL A 145 -4.60 -6.31 -1.47
C VAL A 145 -5.84 -7.19 -1.50
N VAL A 146 -6.02 -8.00 -0.46
CA VAL A 146 -7.14 -8.92 -0.31
C VAL A 146 -8.20 -8.31 0.61
N TYR A 147 -9.43 -8.18 0.09
CA TYR A 147 -10.55 -7.61 0.82
C TYR A 147 -11.45 -8.69 1.39
N GLY A 148 -11.68 -8.62 2.70
CA GLY A 148 -12.64 -9.44 3.41
C GLY A 148 -12.07 -10.72 4.01
N GLN A 149 -12.62 -11.12 5.15
CA GLN A 149 -12.11 -12.21 5.97
C GLN A 149 -12.13 -13.56 5.25
N ARG A 150 -13.24 -13.91 4.59
CA ARG A 150 -13.37 -15.19 3.88
C ARG A 150 -12.28 -15.34 2.81
N LYS A 151 -12.12 -14.32 1.97
CA LYS A 151 -11.10 -14.30 0.92
C LYS A 151 -9.68 -14.36 1.49
N ALA A 152 -9.43 -13.68 2.61
CA ALA A 152 -8.14 -13.76 3.29
C ALA A 152 -7.80 -15.20 3.72
N PHE A 153 -8.76 -15.91 4.32
CA PHE A 153 -8.60 -17.33 4.65
C PHE A 153 -8.36 -18.17 3.41
N ASP A 154 -9.18 -18.02 2.37
CA ASP A 154 -9.03 -18.78 1.12
C ASP A 154 -7.61 -18.63 0.55
N VAL A 155 -7.08 -17.40 0.51
CA VAL A 155 -5.72 -17.11 0.04
C VAL A 155 -4.66 -17.76 0.93
N LEU A 156 -4.78 -17.64 2.26
CA LEU A 156 -3.79 -18.21 3.19
C LEU A 156 -3.76 -19.75 3.14
N GLU A 157 -4.90 -20.38 2.92
CA GLU A 157 -5.02 -21.84 2.83
C GLU A 157 -4.57 -22.37 1.46
N SER A 158 -4.91 -21.68 0.35
CA SER A 158 -4.69 -22.21 -1.00
C SER A 158 -3.38 -21.79 -1.65
N PHE A 159 -2.76 -20.69 -1.18
CA PHE A 159 -1.52 -20.17 -1.76
C PHE A 159 -0.31 -20.57 -0.92
N GLU A 160 0.56 -21.39 -1.51
CA GLU A 160 1.78 -21.87 -0.85
C GLU A 160 2.93 -20.86 -0.88
N GLY A 161 2.77 -19.75 -1.60
CA GLY A 161 3.84 -18.77 -1.80
C GLY A 161 4.74 -19.10 -2.98
N GLY A 162 5.66 -18.17 -3.27
CA GLY A 162 6.78 -18.34 -4.19
C GLY A 162 8.09 -18.57 -3.44
N GLU A 163 9.18 -18.08 -4.02
CA GLU A 163 10.51 -18.14 -3.42
C GLU A 163 10.72 -17.05 -2.37
N VAL A 164 11.69 -17.27 -1.47
CA VAL A 164 12.06 -16.32 -0.42
C VAL A 164 12.71 -15.06 -1.04
N ASP A 165 12.20 -13.88 -0.69
CA ASP A 165 12.85 -12.60 -0.99
C ASP A 165 14.01 -12.35 0.00
N ARG A 166 15.18 -12.91 -0.31
CA ARG A 166 16.38 -12.80 0.53
C ARG A 166 16.83 -11.35 0.70
N GLN A 167 16.67 -10.52 -0.32
CA GLN A 167 17.04 -9.12 -0.25
C GLN A 167 16.18 -8.41 0.79
N TRP A 168 14.86 -8.67 0.80
CA TRP A 168 13.97 -8.08 1.77
C TRP A 168 14.30 -8.49 3.21
N LEU A 169 14.68 -9.75 3.45
CA LEU A 169 15.09 -10.21 4.79
C LEU A 169 16.29 -9.42 5.32
N VAL A 170 17.32 -9.22 4.49
CA VAL A 170 18.51 -8.44 4.86
C VAL A 170 18.14 -6.99 5.12
N GLU A 171 17.37 -6.37 4.21
CA GLU A 171 16.93 -4.98 4.36
C GLU A 171 16.08 -4.77 5.62
N ALA A 172 15.22 -5.72 5.96
CA ALA A 172 14.38 -5.68 7.16
C ALA A 172 15.21 -5.82 8.44
N ALA A 173 16.14 -6.78 8.49
CA ALA A 173 17.05 -6.98 9.62
C ALA A 173 17.86 -5.70 9.91
N GLU A 174 18.49 -5.12 8.89
CA GLU A 174 19.23 -3.87 9.02
C GLU A 174 18.34 -2.69 9.45
N ASN A 175 17.11 -2.61 8.92
CA ASN A 175 16.23 -1.47 9.18
C ASN A 175 15.70 -1.44 10.62
N TYR A 176 15.51 -2.61 11.23
CA TYR A 176 14.99 -2.75 12.60
C TYR A 176 16.08 -3.10 13.63
N GLY A 177 17.31 -3.37 13.20
CA GLY A 177 18.39 -3.80 14.10
C GLY A 177 18.11 -5.18 14.71
N LEU A 178 17.49 -6.07 13.92
CA LEU A 178 17.13 -7.43 14.32
C LEU A 178 18.11 -8.43 13.70
N GLU A 179 18.26 -9.57 14.35
CA GLU A 179 19.00 -10.70 13.80
C GLU A 179 18.23 -11.32 12.61
N ALA A 180 18.97 -11.87 11.65
CA ALA A 180 18.36 -12.43 10.44
C ALA A 180 17.37 -13.58 10.75
N GLU A 181 17.61 -14.33 11.83
CA GLU A 181 16.72 -15.41 12.26
C GLU A 181 15.39 -14.88 12.81
N GLU A 182 15.41 -13.79 13.59
CA GLU A 182 14.19 -13.16 14.12
C GLU A 182 13.30 -12.65 12.99
N VAL A 183 13.89 -12.06 11.96
CA VAL A 183 13.14 -11.62 10.77
C VAL A 183 12.59 -12.81 10.00
N ARG A 184 13.33 -13.92 9.93
CA ARG A 184 12.91 -15.16 9.26
C ARG A 184 11.71 -15.79 9.94
N GLU A 185 11.64 -15.77 11.28
CA GLU A 185 10.49 -16.29 12.04
C GLU A 185 9.19 -15.51 11.76
N LEU A 186 9.30 -14.20 11.51
CA LEU A 186 8.16 -13.33 11.18
C LEU A 186 7.82 -13.33 9.68
N TYR A 187 8.66 -13.94 8.85
CA TYR A 187 8.53 -13.92 7.41
C TYR A 187 7.66 -15.08 6.93
N SER A 188 6.70 -14.76 6.05
CA SER A 188 5.88 -15.77 5.38
C SER A 188 5.97 -15.61 3.87
N VAL A 189 6.43 -16.67 3.18
CA VAL A 189 6.40 -16.73 1.71
C VAL A 189 4.97 -16.57 1.19
N LYS A 190 3.94 -16.99 1.93
CA LYS A 190 2.54 -16.77 1.52
C LYS A 190 2.19 -15.30 1.40
N LEU A 191 2.85 -14.41 2.15
CA LEU A 191 2.54 -12.97 2.18
C LEU A 191 3.54 -12.10 1.43
N ARG A 192 4.77 -12.56 1.27
CA ARG A 192 5.81 -11.84 0.54
C ARG A 192 6.79 -12.82 -0.04
N GLY A 193 7.17 -12.64 -1.30
CA GLY A 193 8.15 -13.52 -1.93
C GLY A 193 8.39 -13.15 -3.38
N VAL A 194 8.98 -14.09 -4.11
CA VAL A 194 9.27 -13.97 -5.54
C VAL A 194 8.49 -15.07 -6.27
N TYR A 195 7.54 -14.68 -7.12
CA TYR A 195 6.79 -15.60 -7.96
C TYR A 195 7.32 -15.49 -9.40
N ARG A 196 8.04 -16.53 -9.88
CA ARG A 196 8.62 -16.57 -11.24
C ARG A 196 9.41 -15.30 -11.60
N GLY A 197 10.27 -14.84 -10.68
CA GLY A 197 11.08 -13.63 -10.84
C GLY A 197 10.36 -12.31 -10.51
N LEU A 198 9.05 -12.30 -10.28
CA LEU A 198 8.31 -11.12 -9.85
C LEU A 198 8.17 -11.09 -8.32
N LYS A 199 8.72 -10.06 -7.69
CA LYS A 199 8.48 -9.80 -6.26
C LYS A 199 7.02 -9.44 -6.02
N TYR A 200 6.43 -10.00 -4.96
CA TYR A 200 5.07 -9.67 -4.55
C TYR A 200 4.97 -9.43 -3.05
N SER A 201 3.92 -8.70 -2.67
CA SER A 201 3.42 -8.65 -1.31
C SER A 201 1.90 -8.80 -1.28
N ILE A 202 1.35 -9.39 -0.22
CA ILE A 202 -0.09 -9.56 -0.02
C ILE A 202 -0.46 -8.91 1.32
N GLY A 203 -1.31 -7.90 1.27
CA GLY A 203 -1.93 -7.27 2.44
C GLY A 203 -3.41 -7.56 2.51
N PHE A 204 -3.99 -7.41 3.70
CA PHE A 204 -5.42 -7.66 3.95
C PHE A 204 -6.12 -6.41 4.42
N VAL A 205 -7.35 -6.18 3.93
CA VAL A 205 -8.16 -5.01 4.27
C VAL A 205 -9.58 -5.46 4.64
N ASP A 206 -10.09 -4.94 5.76
CA ASP A 206 -11.52 -5.02 6.06
C ASP A 206 -12.27 -4.10 5.08
N PRO A 207 -13.24 -4.59 4.30
CA PRO A 207 -13.95 -3.77 3.32
C PRO A 207 -14.88 -2.72 3.97
N ARG A 208 -15.01 -2.72 5.30
CA ARG A 208 -15.90 -1.83 6.03
C ARG A 208 -15.14 -0.59 6.54
N PRO A 209 -15.57 0.62 6.16
CA PRO A 209 -15.06 1.83 6.78
C PRO A 209 -15.48 1.90 8.25
N LYS A 210 -14.63 2.49 9.09
CA LYS A 210 -14.88 2.69 10.52
C LYS A 210 -15.23 4.15 10.79
N GLY A 211 -16.19 4.35 11.71
CA GLY A 211 -16.51 5.69 12.21
C GLY A 211 -15.36 6.20 13.09
N TYR A 212 -15.07 7.49 12.99
CA TYR A 212 -14.06 8.15 13.82
C TYR A 212 -14.55 8.29 15.27
N CYS A 213 -13.69 7.93 16.24
CA CYS A 213 -13.97 7.97 17.68
C CYS A 213 -15.23 7.19 18.12
N LYS A 214 -15.46 6.03 17.50
CA LYS A 214 -16.54 5.11 17.84
C LYS A 214 -16.00 3.82 18.42
#